data_AF-A0A212D9G1-F1
#
_entry.id   AF-A0A212D9G1-F1
#
_cell.length_a   1.000
_cell.length_b   1.000
_cell.length_c   1.000
_cell.angle_alpha   90.00
_cell.angle_beta   90.00
_cell.angle_gamma   90.00
#
_symmetry.space_group_name_H-M   'P 1'
#
loop_
_entity.id
_entity.type
_entity.pdbx_description
1 polymer ?
#
loop_
_entity_poly.entity_id
_entity_poly.type
_entity_poly.pdbx_seq_one_letter_code
_entity_poly.pdbx_strand_id
1 'polypeptide(L)'
;MDCALQAVQDAPNWEPEVLFAALLDYGAQPVRPEMLRHCANFPRALEVLLNAYPCVPSCDTWVEAVLPELWQEHEAFYSSALSMVNQPRRLQHLARLAVRAQLGGRCRQAASCLPLPPLLKDYLLLRVEGRIQ
;
A
#
# COMPACT_ATOMS: atom_id res chain seq x y z
N MET A 1 -6.01 5.36 11.06
CA MET A 1 -5.57 5.54 9.66
C MET A 1 -6.21 6.77 9.03
N ASP A 2 -7.51 7.01 9.28
CA ASP A 2 -8.24 8.16 8.72
C ASP A 2 -7.65 9.55 9.06
N CYS A 3 -7.20 9.78 10.29
CA CYS A 3 -6.54 11.03 10.68
C CYS A 3 -5.20 11.25 9.95
N ALA A 4 -4.46 10.18 9.67
CA ALA A 4 -3.20 10.26 8.94
C ALA A 4 -3.43 10.61 7.47
N LEU A 5 -4.51 10.12 6.85
CA LEU A 5 -4.88 10.46 5.48
C LEU A 5 -5.21 11.95 5.30
N GLN A 6 -5.88 12.55 6.28
CA GLN A 6 -6.21 13.98 6.24
C GLN A 6 -4.95 14.84 6.29
N ALA A 7 -3.97 14.46 7.11
CA ALA A 7 -2.72 15.20 7.27
C ALA A 7 -1.78 15.14 6.04
N VAL A 8 -1.96 14.18 5.12
CA VAL A 8 -1.12 14.07 3.90
C VAL A 8 -1.24 15.31 3.02
N GLN A 9 -2.37 16.02 3.08
CA GLN A 9 -2.61 17.20 2.24
C GLN A 9 -1.92 18.47 2.77
N ASP A 10 -1.49 18.48 4.04
CA ASP A 10 -1.07 19.69 4.74
C ASP A 10 0.46 19.83 4.88
N ALA A 11 1.25 18.82 4.47
CA ALA A 11 2.69 18.76 4.72
C ALA A 11 3.52 18.58 3.42
N PRO A 12 4.22 19.64 2.93
CA PRO A 12 5.18 19.48 1.84
C PRO A 12 6.39 18.64 2.30
N ASN A 13 6.85 17.72 1.44
CA ASN A 13 7.98 16.78 1.67
C ASN A 13 7.73 15.64 2.67
N TRP A 14 6.48 15.33 2.99
CA TRP A 14 6.14 14.15 3.77
C TRP A 14 6.29 12.87 2.93
N GLU A 15 6.77 11.77 3.53
CA GLU A 15 6.76 10.41 2.93
C GLU A 15 5.62 9.58 3.55
N PRO A 16 4.36 9.75 3.07
CA PRO A 16 3.19 9.10 3.65
C PRO A 16 3.26 7.58 3.66
N GLU A 17 3.97 6.98 2.70
CA GLU A 17 4.20 5.54 2.61
C GLU A 17 4.87 4.96 3.86
N VAL A 18 5.82 5.68 4.47
CA VAL A 18 6.54 5.21 5.66
C VAL A 18 5.59 5.15 6.86
N LEU A 19 4.75 6.18 7.02
CA LEU A 19 3.76 6.21 8.08
C LEU A 19 2.70 5.12 7.87
N PHE A 20 2.15 4.98 6.67
CA PHE A 20 1.13 3.97 6.40
C PHE A 20 1.66 2.55 6.56
N ALA A 21 2.88 2.26 6.08
CA ALA A 21 3.51 0.97 6.29
C ALA A 21 3.68 0.69 7.79
N ALA A 22 4.19 1.66 8.56
CA ALA A 22 4.33 1.53 10.00
C ALA A 22 2.99 1.27 10.70
N LEU A 23 1.94 2.04 10.38
CA LEU A 23 0.61 1.83 10.96
C LEU A 23 0.07 0.43 10.67
N LEU A 24 0.20 -0.04 9.42
CA LEU A 24 -0.22 -1.38 9.02
C LEU A 24 0.62 -2.46 9.72
N ASP A 25 1.91 -2.23 9.94
CA ASP A 25 2.78 -3.19 10.64
C ASP A 25 2.45 -3.31 12.13
N TYR A 26 1.87 -2.25 12.72
CA TYR A 26 1.34 -2.23 14.07
C TYR A 26 -0.15 -2.61 14.14
N GLY A 27 -0.71 -3.15 13.05
CA GLY A 27 -2.03 -3.79 13.06
C GLY A 27 -3.18 -2.85 12.75
N ALA A 28 -2.91 -1.65 12.23
CA ALA A 28 -3.96 -0.83 11.65
C ALA A 28 -4.69 -1.61 10.55
N GLN A 29 -6.01 -1.47 10.52
CA GLN A 29 -6.80 -2.03 9.43
C GLN A 29 -6.58 -1.22 8.15
N PRO A 30 -6.68 -1.85 6.97
CA PRO A 30 -6.69 -1.12 5.70
C PRO A 30 -7.71 0.02 5.75
N VAL A 31 -7.38 1.15 5.11
CA VAL A 31 -8.31 2.27 4.93
C VAL A 31 -9.55 1.79 4.19
N ARG A 32 -10.65 2.54 4.23
CA ARG A 32 -11.78 2.22 3.36
C ARG A 32 -11.47 2.58 1.90
N PRO A 33 -11.96 1.84 0.88
CA PRO A 33 -11.64 2.12 -0.52
C PRO A 33 -11.94 3.55 -0.99
N GLU A 34 -12.98 4.19 -0.43
CA GLU A 34 -13.37 5.57 -0.78
C GLU A 34 -12.32 6.59 -0.32
N MET A 35 -11.49 6.22 0.64
CA MET A 35 -10.45 7.07 1.21
C MET A 35 -9.13 7.01 0.41
N LEU A 36 -8.97 6.05 -0.51
CA LEU A 36 -7.75 5.92 -1.33
C LEU A 36 -7.47 7.18 -2.18
N ARG A 37 -8.53 7.92 -2.53
CA ARG A 37 -8.45 9.19 -3.28
C ARG A 37 -7.54 10.24 -2.65
N HIS A 38 -7.42 10.23 -1.32
CA HIS A 38 -6.56 11.17 -0.59
C HIS A 38 -5.07 10.91 -0.83
N CYS A 39 -4.72 9.72 -1.31
CA CYS A 39 -3.36 9.32 -1.64
C CYS A 39 -3.16 9.09 -3.13
N ALA A 40 -4.13 9.45 -3.98
CA ALA A 40 -4.08 9.24 -5.42
C ALA A 40 -2.82 9.85 -6.06
N ASN A 41 -2.40 11.03 -5.57
CA ASN A 41 -1.23 11.76 -6.06
C ASN A 41 0.09 11.33 -5.40
N PHE A 42 0.09 10.28 -4.57
CA PHE A 42 1.27 9.77 -3.88
C PHE A 42 1.46 8.29 -4.22
N PRO A 43 2.06 7.94 -5.37
CA PRO A 43 2.07 6.58 -5.90
C PRO A 43 2.70 5.58 -4.92
N ARG A 44 3.78 5.97 -4.22
CA ARG A 44 4.44 5.14 -3.20
C ARG A 44 3.49 4.82 -2.04
N ALA A 45 2.71 5.80 -1.58
CA ALA A 45 1.77 5.61 -0.50
C ALA A 45 0.52 4.85 -0.94
N LEU A 46 0.01 5.14 -2.14
CA LEU A 46 -1.08 4.38 -2.74
C LEU A 46 -0.69 2.91 -2.89
N GLU A 47 0.55 2.61 -3.29
CA GLU A 47 1.04 1.23 -3.38
C GLU A 47 0.95 0.50 -2.04
N VAL A 48 1.42 1.12 -0.95
CA VAL A 48 1.35 0.55 0.40
C VAL A 48 -0.10 0.27 0.80
N LEU A 49 -1.01 1.21 0.52
CA LEU A 49 -2.43 1.07 0.84
C LEU A 49 -3.08 -0.05 0.02
N LEU A 50 -2.84 -0.11 -1.29
CA LEU A 50 -3.35 -1.16 -2.18
C LEU A 50 -2.79 -2.53 -1.80
N ASN A 51 -1.54 -2.60 -1.36
CA ASN A 51 -0.90 -3.83 -0.92
C ASN A 51 -1.46 -4.36 0.41
N ALA A 52 -2.31 -3.61 1.11
CA ALA A 52 -3.03 -4.09 2.29
C ALA A 52 -4.28 -4.92 1.93
N TYR A 53 -4.69 -4.93 0.66
CA TYR A 53 -5.88 -5.66 0.20
C TYR A 53 -5.56 -6.97 -0.52
N PRO A 54 -6.42 -7.99 -0.39
CA PRO A 54 -6.29 -9.25 -1.13
C PRO A 54 -6.55 -9.11 -2.64
N CYS A 55 -7.33 -8.11 -3.03
CA CYS A 55 -7.58 -7.70 -4.42
C CYS A 55 -7.57 -6.17 -4.48
N VAL A 56 -7.19 -5.59 -5.62
CA VAL A 56 -7.26 -4.13 -5.79
C VAL A 56 -8.75 -3.76 -5.85
N PRO A 57 -9.25 -2.87 -4.96
CA PRO A 57 -10.64 -2.43 -4.97
C PRO A 57 -10.95 -1.61 -6.23
N SER A 58 -12.24 -1.33 -6.48
CA SER A 58 -12.64 -0.51 -7.64
C SER A 58 -11.85 0.81 -7.65
N CYS A 59 -11.37 1.18 -8.83
CA CYS A 59 -10.43 2.28 -9.01
C CYS A 59 -11.12 3.64 -9.20
N ASP A 60 -12.45 3.66 -9.40
CA ASP A 60 -13.23 4.88 -9.65
C ASP A 60 -12.99 5.95 -8.59
N THR A 61 -12.72 5.55 -7.34
CA THR A 61 -12.54 6.49 -6.23
C THR A 61 -11.24 7.28 -6.32
N TRP A 62 -10.14 6.67 -6.78
CA TRP A 62 -8.81 7.29 -6.73
C TRP A 62 -8.28 7.69 -8.11
N VAL A 63 -8.70 7.05 -9.20
CA VAL A 63 -8.23 7.37 -10.57
C VAL A 63 -8.60 8.80 -10.95
N GLU A 64 -9.83 9.22 -10.66
CA GLU A 64 -10.30 10.58 -10.95
C GLU A 64 -9.56 11.67 -10.15
N ALA A 65 -8.91 11.29 -9.04
CA ALA A 65 -8.17 12.19 -8.18
C ALA A 65 -6.68 12.32 -8.55
N VAL A 66 -6.19 11.52 -9.50
CA VAL A 66 -4.80 11.58 -9.97
C VAL A 66 -4.64 12.77 -10.93
N LEU A 67 -3.66 13.64 -10.65
CA LEU A 67 -3.29 14.73 -11.55
C LEU A 67 -2.70 14.18 -12.87
N PRO A 68 -3.07 14.73 -14.04
CA PRO A 68 -2.56 14.26 -15.33
C PRO A 68 -1.03 14.24 -15.44
N GLU A 69 -0.36 15.20 -14.81
CA GLU A 69 1.10 15.31 -14.80
C GLU A 69 1.74 14.13 -14.05
N LEU A 70 1.20 13.79 -12.87
CA LEU A 70 1.66 12.66 -12.08
C LEU A 70 1.32 11.33 -12.74
N TRP A 71 0.18 11.26 -13.43
CA TRP A 71 -0.17 10.09 -14.23
C TRP A 71 0.90 9.79 -15.26
N GLN A 72 1.33 10.81 -16.03
CA GLN A 72 2.36 10.65 -17.04
C GLN A 72 3.72 10.27 -16.43
N GLU A 73 4.08 10.89 -15.30
CA GLU A 73 5.35 10.59 -14.60
C GLU A 73 5.41 9.15 -14.07
N HIS A 74 4.29 8.63 -13.57
CA HIS A 74 4.22 7.31 -12.93
C HIS A 74 3.29 6.33 -13.66
N GLU A 75 3.22 6.45 -14.98
CA GLU A 75 2.29 5.70 -15.85
C GLU A 75 2.38 4.18 -15.61
N ALA A 76 3.60 3.65 -15.48
CA ALA A 76 3.83 2.22 -15.27
C ALA A 76 3.17 1.71 -13.97
N PHE A 77 3.23 2.51 -12.89
CA PHE A 77 2.60 2.17 -11.62
C PHE A 77 1.08 2.20 -11.74
N TYR A 78 0.50 3.31 -12.20
CA TYR A 78 -0.95 3.45 -12.30
C TYR A 78 -1.58 2.43 -13.26
N SER A 79 -0.92 2.16 -14.39
CA SER A 79 -1.34 1.12 -15.33
C SER A 79 -1.31 -0.27 -14.70
N SER A 80 -0.30 -0.58 -13.88
CA SER A 80 -0.24 -1.84 -13.13
C SER A 80 -1.32 -1.94 -12.05
N ALA A 81 -1.66 -0.82 -11.39
CA ALA A 81 -2.71 -0.79 -10.40
C ALA A 81 -4.08 -1.01 -11.04
N LEU A 82 -4.35 -0.35 -12.17
CA LEU A 82 -5.58 -0.52 -12.95
C LEU A 82 -5.75 -1.94 -13.48
N SER A 83 -4.70 -2.54 -14.04
CA SER A 83 -4.80 -3.90 -14.60
C SER A 83 -5.11 -4.95 -13.54
N MET A 84 -4.82 -4.66 -12.28
CA MET A 84 -5.06 -5.55 -11.15
C MET A 84 -6.41 -5.33 -10.45
N VAL A 85 -7.22 -4.36 -10.88
CA VAL A 85 -8.57 -4.12 -10.34
C VAL A 85 -9.42 -5.38 -10.51
N ASN A 86 -9.97 -5.87 -9.40
CA ASN A 86 -10.75 -7.11 -9.35
C ASN A 86 -10.03 -8.37 -9.88
N GLN A 87 -8.71 -8.33 -10.09
CA GLN A 87 -7.92 -9.49 -10.49
C GLN A 87 -7.30 -10.19 -9.27
N PRO A 88 -7.10 -11.53 -9.33
CA PRO A 88 -6.40 -12.25 -8.29
C PRO A 88 -4.93 -11.82 -8.21
N ARG A 89 -4.46 -11.54 -7.00
CA ARG A 89 -3.05 -11.24 -6.73
C ARG A 89 -2.21 -12.51 -6.79
N ARG A 90 -0.91 -12.37 -7.02
CA ARG A 90 0.03 -13.50 -6.94
C ARG A 90 -0.04 -14.22 -5.59
N LEU A 91 0.24 -15.52 -5.60
CA LEU A 91 0.30 -16.34 -4.38
C LEU A 91 1.24 -15.73 -3.32
N GLN A 92 2.37 -15.15 -3.75
CA GLN A 92 3.30 -14.47 -2.85
C GLN A 92 2.64 -13.33 -2.06
N HIS A 93 1.77 -12.55 -2.71
CA HIS A 93 1.04 -11.45 -2.09
C HIS A 93 -0.01 -11.96 -1.09
N LEU A 94 -0.78 -12.98 -1.49
CA LEU A 94 -1.76 -13.62 -0.62
C LEU A 94 -1.08 -14.25 0.61
N ALA A 95 0.08 -14.89 0.41
CA ALA A 95 0.90 -15.42 1.49
C ALA A 95 1.40 -14.31 2.44
N ARG A 96 1.86 -13.16 1.91
CA ARG A 96 2.20 -12.00 2.73
C ARG A 96 1.03 -11.55 3.58
N LEU A 97 -0.16 -11.41 3.01
CA LEU A 97 -1.36 -11.01 3.77
C LEU A 97 -1.69 -12.01 4.87
N ALA A 98 -1.63 -13.31 4.57
CA ALA A 98 -1.88 -14.35 5.56
C ALA A 98 -0.87 -14.29 6.72
N VAL A 99 0.42 -14.13 6.43
CA VAL A 99 1.46 -13.97 7.46
C VAL A 99 1.22 -12.71 8.29
N ARG A 100 0.95 -11.56 7.65
CA ARG A 100 0.66 -10.30 8.36
C ARG A 100 -0.57 -10.42 9.26
N ALA A 101 -1.64 -11.07 8.80
CA ALA A 101 -2.84 -11.30 9.59
C ALA A 101 -2.56 -12.15 10.84
N GLN A 102 -1.70 -13.18 10.73
CA GLN A 102 -1.30 -14.02 11.85
C GLN A 102 -0.39 -13.30 12.85
N LEU A 103 0.49 -12.42 12.36
CA LEU A 103 1.38 -11.63 13.23
C LEU A 103 0.64 -10.47 13.90
N GLY A 104 -0.42 -9.95 13.26
CA GLY A 104 -1.19 -8.81 13.72
C GLY A 104 -0.31 -7.59 13.96
N GLY A 105 -0.56 -6.86 15.05
CA GLY A 105 0.22 -5.67 15.41
C GLY A 105 1.67 -5.92 15.83
N ARG A 106 2.13 -7.18 15.78
CA ARG A 106 3.53 -7.54 16.03
C ARG A 106 4.32 -7.70 14.73
N CYS A 107 3.74 -7.40 13.56
CA CYS A 107 4.39 -7.67 12.28
C CYS A 107 5.80 -7.05 12.19
N ARG A 108 5.98 -5.79 12.63
CA ARG A 108 7.29 -5.13 12.65
C ARG A 108 8.31 -5.85 13.53
N GLN A 109 7.92 -6.19 14.75
CA GLN A 109 8.79 -6.87 15.71
C GLN A 109 9.10 -8.31 15.27
N ALA A 110 8.09 -9.03 14.78
CA ALA A 110 8.24 -10.42 14.36
C ALA A 110 9.07 -10.55 13.07
N ALA A 111 8.97 -9.60 12.14
CA ALA A 111 9.76 -9.61 10.90
C ALA A 111 11.28 -9.66 11.16
N SER A 112 11.77 -9.03 12.24
CA SER A 112 13.19 -9.09 12.60
C SER A 112 13.59 -10.49 13.11
N CYS A 113 12.71 -11.15 13.87
CA CYS A 113 12.93 -12.48 14.46
C CYS A 113 12.70 -13.65 13.48
N LEU A 114 11.93 -13.46 12.41
CA LEU A 114 11.66 -14.52 11.44
C LEU A 114 12.94 -14.92 10.67
N PRO A 115 13.17 -16.23 10.44
CA PRO A 115 14.33 -16.74 9.68
C PRO A 115 14.09 -16.58 8.17
N LEU A 116 13.82 -15.35 7.73
CA LEU A 116 13.57 -14.99 6.33
C LEU A 116 14.78 -14.25 5.73
N PRO A 117 15.07 -14.42 4.43
CA PRO A 117 15.98 -13.55 3.70
C PRO A 117 15.59 -12.06 3.81
N PRO A 118 16.55 -11.11 3.78
CA PRO A 118 16.26 -9.68 3.90
C PRO A 118 15.19 -9.18 2.93
N LEU A 119 15.24 -9.61 1.66
CA LEU A 119 14.25 -9.23 0.64
C LEU A 119 12.83 -9.65 1.01
N LEU A 120 12.65 -10.81 1.64
CA LEU A 120 11.33 -11.26 2.08
C LEU A 120 10.85 -10.54 3.35
N LYS A 121 11.78 -10.11 4.22
CA LYS A 121 11.46 -9.25 5.36
C LYS A 121 10.97 -7.88 4.88
N ASP A 122 11.68 -7.29 3.93
CA ASP A 122 11.28 -6.02 3.31
C ASP A 122 9.93 -6.12 2.61
N TYR A 123 9.72 -7.20 1.84
CA TYR A 123 8.44 -7.47 1.20
C TYR A 123 7.31 -7.62 2.22
N LEU A 124 7.55 -8.34 3.32
CA LEU A 124 6.60 -8.51 4.41
C LEU A 124 6.24 -7.16 5.05
N LEU A 125 7.20 -6.25 5.18
CA LEU A 125 7.03 -4.90 5.76
C LEU A 125 6.57 -3.83 4.74
N LEU A 126 5.92 -4.26 3.66
CA LEU A 126 5.31 -3.38 2.66
C LEU A 126 6.29 -2.38 2.04
N ARG A 127 7.55 -2.80 1.82
CA ARG A 127 8.50 -2.01 1.02
C ARG A 127 7.92 -1.77 -0.38
N VAL A 128 8.05 -0.53 -0.84
CA VAL A 128 7.55 -0.06 -2.14
C VAL A 128 8.41 -0.65 -3.26
N GLU A 129 7.76 -1.23 -4.28
CA GLU A 129 8.37 -1.84 -5.46
C GLU A 129 8.11 -1.03 -6.75
N GLY A 130 7.17 -0.08 -6.72
CA GLY A 130 6.76 0.75 -7.85
C GLY A 130 5.73 0.09 -8.77
N ARG A 131 5.11 -1.01 -8.35
CA ARG A 131 4.14 -1.78 -9.16
C ARG A 131 3.21 -2.64 -8.32
N ILE A 132 2.07 -2.97 -8.92
CA ILE A 132 1.02 -3.80 -8.33
C ILE A 132 0.94 -5.10 -9.16
N GLN A 133 1.19 -6.27 -8.54
CA GLN A 133 1.22 -7.60 -9.19
C GLN A 133 0.47 -8.71 -8.45
#